data_AF-A0A7I8EZI3-F1
#
_entry.id   AF-A0A7I8EZI3-F1
#
_cell.length_a   1.000
_cell.length_b   1.000
_cell.length_c   1.000
_cell.angle_alpha   90.00
_cell.angle_beta   90.00
_cell.angle_gamma   90.00
#
_symmetry.space_group_name_H-M   'P 1'
#
loop_
_entity.id
_entity.type
_entity.pdbx_description
1 polymer ?
#
loop_
_entity_poly.entity_id
_entity_poly.type
_entity_poly.pdbx_seq_one_letter_code
_entity_poly.pdbx_strand_id
1 'polypeptide(L)'
;MGYWIKTYSGARVVKVQCNARHTTRKSMSERIQLQIPPGKLQKFCAEKRYGIYENVKGRHKAELSTLSDAEIILAYNGELRGLANYYALAHSAKGEMNKLAHIWQTSLFKTLAHKHKTHVTTIAKRLKTDDGYVHTVQEKGKTRTIRLFRLKDLKTSPSPYQSIDIPPNTFALTLSRSELIRRINAEQCEYCETKEGPFQVHHIRKMKDVANGKELWQRIMIARRRKTLILCVGCHQRLHAGTLPGRSQLKR
;
A
#
# COMPACT_ATOMS: atom_id res chain seq x y z
N MET A 1 -8.25 -13.18 20.00
CA MET A 1 -6.93 -12.83 20.56
C MET A 1 -5.85 -13.09 19.50
N GLY A 2 -5.17 -12.06 18.99
CA GLY A 2 -4.21 -12.20 17.87
C GLY A 2 -2.75 -12.37 18.28
N TYR A 3 -2.45 -12.39 19.58
CA TYR A 3 -1.12 -12.60 20.16
C TYR A 3 -0.97 -14.01 20.73
N TRP A 4 0.26 -14.52 20.70
CA TRP A 4 0.65 -15.75 21.38
C TRP A 4 1.31 -15.39 22.71
N ILE A 5 0.86 -16.00 23.82
CA ILE A 5 1.38 -15.72 25.15
C ILE A 5 2.37 -16.83 25.52
N LYS A 6 3.60 -16.45 25.88
CA LYS A 6 4.57 -17.37 26.49
C LYS A 6 4.84 -16.98 27.93
N THR A 7 4.71 -17.96 28.82
CA THR A 7 5.10 -17.86 30.22
C THR A 7 6.49 -18.48 30.39
N TYR A 8 7.40 -17.71 30.97
CA TYR A 8 8.72 -18.17 31.34
C TYR A 8 8.80 -18.22 32.86
N SER A 9 9.08 -19.40 33.40
CA SER A 9 9.32 -19.59 34.83
C SER A 9 10.83 -19.65 35.07
N GLY A 10 11.32 -18.80 35.96
CA GLY A 10 12.74 -18.68 36.30
C GLY A 10 12.98 -18.75 37.80
N ALA A 11 14.24 -19.01 38.18
CA ALA A 11 14.63 -19.01 39.58
C ALA A 11 14.43 -17.60 40.18
N ARG A 12 13.73 -17.53 41.31
CA ARG A 12 13.46 -16.28 42.05
C ARG A 12 14.75 -15.60 42.54
N VAL A 13 15.83 -16.36 42.70
CA VAL A 13 17.16 -15.87 43.09
C VAL A 13 18.16 -16.31 42.03
N VAL A 14 18.83 -15.33 41.41
CA VAL A 14 19.82 -15.57 40.35
C VAL A 14 21.19 -15.04 40.81
N LYS A 15 22.25 -15.81 40.61
CA LYS A 15 23.63 -15.34 40.81
C LYS A 15 24.03 -14.44 39.66
N VAL A 16 24.51 -13.24 39.95
CA VAL A 16 24.88 -12.23 38.95
C VAL A 16 26.26 -11.67 39.31
N GLN A 17 27.10 -11.41 38.31
CA GLN A 17 28.38 -10.75 38.50
C GLN A 17 28.21 -9.24 38.30
N CYS A 18 28.45 -8.46 39.35
CA CYS A 18 28.51 -6.99 39.27
C CYS A 18 29.95 -6.56 39.54
N ASN A 19 30.57 -5.88 38.56
CA ASN A 19 31.91 -5.27 38.70
C ASN A 19 32.92 -6.20 39.40
N ALA A 20 33.03 -7.46 38.92
CA ALA A 20 33.90 -8.53 39.42
C ALA A 20 33.49 -9.30 40.70
N ARG A 21 32.40 -8.96 41.40
CA ARG A 21 31.88 -9.77 42.53
C ARG A 21 30.65 -10.58 42.14
N HIS A 22 30.59 -11.84 42.58
CA HIS A 22 29.40 -12.67 42.48
C HIS A 22 28.45 -12.33 43.62
N THR A 23 27.25 -11.85 43.28
CA THR A 23 26.19 -11.56 44.24
C THR A 23 24.89 -12.25 43.83
N THR A 24 23.91 -12.34 44.73
CA THR A 24 22.58 -12.86 44.42
C THR A 24 21.59 -11.72 44.28
N ARG A 25 20.72 -11.78 43.26
CA ARG A 25 19.66 -10.80 43.05
C ARG A 25 18.32 -11.51 42.94
N LYS A 26 17.28 -10.93 43.56
CA LYS A 26 15.90 -11.37 43.34
C LYS A 26 15.49 -11.04 41.91
N SER A 27 15.03 -12.04 41.17
CA SER A 27 14.51 -11.93 39.80
C SER A 27 13.02 -12.26 39.79
N MET A 28 12.30 -11.72 38.80
CA MET A 28 10.90 -12.11 38.54
C MET A 28 10.85 -13.62 38.27
N SER A 29 10.08 -14.35 39.08
CA SER A 29 9.90 -15.80 38.97
C SER A 29 9.06 -16.20 37.77
N GLU A 30 8.08 -15.37 37.40
CA GLU A 30 7.22 -15.59 36.25
C GLU A 30 7.27 -14.36 35.33
N ARG A 31 7.50 -14.61 34.04
CA ARG A 31 7.53 -13.57 33.01
C ARG A 31 6.58 -13.95 31.90
N ILE A 32 5.60 -13.10 31.66
CA ILE A 32 4.68 -13.21 30.53
C ILE A 32 5.24 -12.39 29.38
N GLN A 33 5.35 -12.99 28.20
CA GLN A 33 5.75 -12.32 26.97
C GLN A 33 4.68 -12.50 25.88
N LEU A 34 4.35 -11.40 25.22
CA LEU A 34 3.55 -11.41 24.00
C LEU A 34 4.45 -11.67 22.81
N GLN A 35 4.06 -12.61 21.96
CA GLN A 35 4.74 -12.98 20.72
C GLN A 35 3.75 -12.99 19.55
N ILE A 36 4.28 -12.89 18.33
CA ILE A 36 3.46 -13.07 17.13
C ILE A 36 3.19 -14.57 16.98
N PRO A 37 1.93 -14.99 16.75
CA PRO A 37 1.65 -16.41 16.57
C PRO A 37 2.45 -17.01 15.40
N PRO A 38 2.96 -18.24 15.55
CA PRO A 38 3.68 -18.91 14.48
C PRO A 38 2.78 -19.04 13.24
N GLY A 39 3.36 -18.84 12.06
CA GLY A 39 2.64 -18.91 10.78
C GLY A 39 1.73 -17.72 10.46
N LYS A 40 1.48 -16.79 11.40
CA LYS A 40 0.62 -15.63 11.12
C LYS A 40 1.23 -14.71 10.05
N LEU A 41 2.54 -14.46 10.11
CA LEU A 41 3.26 -13.68 9.11
C LEU A 41 3.25 -14.35 7.72
N GLN A 42 3.34 -15.69 7.69
CA GLN A 42 3.23 -16.46 6.45
C GLN A 42 1.83 -16.36 5.84
N LYS A 43 0.78 -16.50 6.65
CA LYS A 43 -0.61 -16.31 6.21
C LYS A 43 -0.84 -14.90 5.67
N PHE A 44 -0.35 -13.87 6.36
CA PHE A 44 -0.44 -12.48 5.89
C PHE A 44 0.29 -12.26 4.56
N CYS A 45 1.49 -12.85 4.40
CA CYS A 45 2.26 -12.80 3.15
C CYS A 45 1.50 -13.43 1.98
N ALA A 46 0.86 -14.58 2.23
CA ALA A 46 0.05 -15.29 1.24
C ALA A 46 -1.22 -14.49 0.87
N GLU A 47 -1.95 -13.99 1.87
CA GLU A 47 -3.18 -13.21 1.69
C GLU A 47 -2.94 -11.94 0.88
N LYS A 48 -1.87 -11.18 1.19
CA LYS A 48 -1.50 -9.97 0.46
C LYS A 48 -0.77 -10.24 -0.86
N ARG A 49 -0.46 -11.51 -1.16
CA ARG A 49 0.22 -11.98 -2.37
C ARG A 49 1.59 -11.33 -2.58
N TYR A 50 2.34 -11.10 -1.51
CA TYR A 50 3.69 -10.54 -1.64
C TYR A 50 4.69 -11.52 -2.23
N GLY A 51 4.43 -12.83 -2.13
CA GLY A 51 5.32 -13.87 -2.65
C GLY A 51 5.35 -15.12 -1.78
N ILE A 52 6.46 -15.86 -1.88
CA ILE A 52 6.66 -17.13 -1.17
C ILE A 52 7.48 -16.86 0.09
N TYR A 53 6.88 -17.07 1.26
CA TYR A 53 7.48 -16.76 2.56
C TYR A 53 8.67 -17.66 2.91
N GLU A 54 8.56 -18.95 2.61
CA GLU A 54 9.61 -19.96 2.89
C GLU A 54 10.92 -19.61 2.19
N ASN A 55 10.83 -19.35 0.89
CA ASN A 55 11.97 -19.03 0.03
C ASN A 55 12.40 -17.56 0.05
N VAL A 56 11.73 -16.71 0.84
CA VAL A 56 12.02 -15.26 0.90
C VAL A 56 11.94 -14.59 -0.49
N LYS A 57 11.04 -15.09 -1.36
CA LYS A 57 10.90 -14.62 -2.74
C LYS A 57 9.71 -13.68 -2.87
N GLY A 58 9.97 -12.39 -3.10
CA GLY A 58 8.94 -11.42 -3.47
C GLY A 58 8.41 -11.62 -4.89
N ARG A 59 7.11 -11.42 -5.10
CA ARG A 59 6.39 -11.44 -6.38
C ARG A 59 5.76 -10.05 -6.62
N HIS A 60 5.71 -9.62 -7.88
CA HIS A 60 5.04 -8.36 -8.22
C HIS A 60 3.51 -8.52 -8.16
N LYS A 61 2.80 -7.45 -7.78
CA LYS A 61 1.33 -7.38 -7.82
C LYS A 61 0.91 -6.67 -9.11
N ALA A 62 0.67 -7.43 -10.17
CA ALA A 62 0.31 -6.89 -11.50
C ALA A 62 -0.95 -6.01 -11.48
N GLU A 63 -1.89 -6.28 -10.58
CA GLU A 63 -3.12 -5.50 -10.41
C GLU A 63 -2.86 -4.03 -10.03
N LEU A 64 -1.78 -3.78 -9.30
CA LEU A 64 -1.41 -2.43 -8.85
C LEU A 64 -0.65 -1.64 -9.93
N SER A 65 -0.28 -2.26 -11.06
CA SER A 65 0.46 -1.58 -12.14
C SER A 65 -0.32 -0.43 -12.79
N THR A 66 -1.65 -0.40 -12.64
CA THR A 66 -2.53 0.66 -13.17
C THR A 66 -2.58 1.91 -12.28
N LEU A 67 -2.15 1.81 -11.02
CA LEU A 67 -2.16 2.91 -10.05
C LEU A 67 -0.91 3.79 -10.19
N SER A 68 -0.94 5.01 -9.66
CA SER A 68 0.25 5.88 -9.62
C SER A 68 1.33 5.33 -8.68
N ASP A 69 2.60 5.68 -8.92
CA ASP A 69 3.73 5.20 -8.09
C ASP A 69 3.53 5.54 -6.61
N ALA A 70 3.03 6.75 -6.34
CA ALA A 70 2.69 7.23 -5.01
C ALA A 70 1.62 6.36 -4.32
N GLU A 71 0.55 6.02 -5.03
CA GLU A 71 -0.53 5.16 -4.49
C GLU A 71 -0.05 3.74 -4.21
N ILE A 72 0.77 3.18 -5.10
CA ILE A 72 1.37 1.84 -4.90
C ILE A 72 2.18 1.86 -3.61
N ILE A 73 3.05 2.85 -3.43
CA ILE A 73 3.89 2.97 -2.22
C ILE A 73 3.05 3.18 -0.97
N LEU A 74 2.02 4.04 -1.03
CA LEU A 74 1.11 4.30 0.09
C LEU A 74 0.32 3.05 0.48
N ALA A 75 -0.17 2.27 -0.48
CA ALA A 75 -0.89 1.03 -0.23
C ALA A 75 0.02 0.01 0.47
N TYR A 76 1.21 -0.25 -0.09
CA TYR A 76 2.20 -1.15 0.52
C TYR A 76 2.59 -0.68 1.93
N ASN A 77 2.83 0.62 2.11
CA ASN A 77 3.15 1.20 3.40
C ASN A 77 2.02 1.01 4.42
N GLY A 78 0.77 1.22 4.02
CA GLY A 78 -0.41 1.03 4.88
C GLY A 78 -0.55 -0.42 5.33
N GLU A 79 -0.37 -1.38 4.42
CA GLU A 79 -0.47 -2.81 4.71
C GLU A 79 0.56 -3.26 5.77
N LEU A 80 1.86 -2.94 5.57
CA LEU A 80 2.91 -3.34 6.50
C LEU A 80 2.85 -2.55 7.82
N ARG A 81 2.57 -1.25 7.76
CA ARG A 81 2.43 -0.40 8.95
C ARG A 81 1.27 -0.85 9.83
N GLY A 82 0.12 -1.20 9.24
CA GLY A 82 -1.03 -1.72 9.99
C GLY A 82 -0.68 -2.99 10.75
N LEU A 83 -0.03 -3.95 10.08
CA LEU A 83 0.44 -5.18 10.73
C LEU A 83 1.47 -4.89 11.85
N ALA A 84 2.43 -4.00 11.58
CA ALA A 84 3.47 -3.66 12.53
C ALA A 84 2.90 -3.00 13.79
N ASN A 85 1.95 -2.08 13.62
CA ASN A 85 1.26 -1.43 14.73
C ASN A 85 0.44 -2.45 15.53
N TYR A 86 -0.27 -3.35 14.84
CA TYR A 86 -1.04 -4.41 15.49
C TYR A 86 -0.16 -5.33 16.34
N TYR A 87 1.09 -5.59 15.93
CA TYR A 87 2.02 -6.44 16.68
C TYR A 87 3.08 -5.66 17.48
N ALA A 88 2.92 -4.35 17.66
CA ALA A 88 3.95 -3.50 18.27
C ALA A 88 4.29 -3.90 19.71
N LEU A 89 3.32 -4.45 20.46
CA LEU A 89 3.50 -4.93 21.83
C LEU A 89 4.25 -6.27 21.96
N ALA A 90 4.47 -7.00 20.85
CA ALA A 90 5.17 -8.28 20.92
C ALA A 90 6.68 -8.06 21.17
N HIS A 91 7.25 -8.87 22.08
CA HIS A 91 8.62 -8.71 22.57
C HIS A 91 9.66 -8.77 21.43
N SER A 92 9.46 -9.68 20.47
CA SER A 92 10.34 -9.93 19.33
C SER A 92 9.79 -9.42 17.99
N ALA A 93 8.82 -8.50 18.02
CA ALA A 93 8.09 -8.05 16.82
C ALA A 93 9.01 -7.61 15.67
N LYS A 94 10.01 -6.76 15.97
CA LYS A 94 10.94 -6.24 14.96
C LYS A 94 11.77 -7.36 14.32
N GLY A 95 12.27 -8.30 15.12
CA GLY A 95 13.08 -9.42 14.63
C GLY A 95 12.29 -10.38 13.75
N GLU A 96 11.10 -10.78 14.20
CA GLU A 96 10.23 -11.72 13.47
C GLU A 96 9.68 -11.11 12.18
N MET A 97 9.36 -9.81 12.19
CA MET A 97 8.82 -9.12 11.02
C MET A 97 9.88 -8.76 9.97
N ASN A 98 11.18 -8.81 10.29
CA ASN A 98 12.25 -8.47 9.33
C ASN A 98 12.17 -9.33 8.06
N LYS A 99 11.92 -10.64 8.21
CA LYS A 99 11.77 -11.57 7.06
C LYS A 99 10.62 -11.14 6.16
N LEU A 100 9.47 -10.82 6.75
CA LEU A 100 8.30 -10.34 6.02
C LEU A 100 8.56 -8.98 5.36
N ALA A 101 9.21 -8.04 6.05
CA ALA A 101 9.51 -6.72 5.52
C ALA A 101 10.46 -6.78 4.32
N HIS A 102 11.40 -7.72 4.31
CA HIS A 102 12.24 -7.95 3.14
C HIS A 102 11.43 -8.43 1.92
N ILE A 103 10.52 -9.39 2.12
CA ILE A 103 9.63 -9.88 1.05
C ILE A 103 8.70 -8.76 0.55
N TRP A 104 8.14 -7.98 1.47
CA TRP A 104 7.33 -6.81 1.17
C TRP A 104 8.10 -5.78 0.31
N GLN A 105 9.32 -5.45 0.69
CA GLN A 105 10.17 -4.49 -0.01
C GLN A 105 10.52 -4.99 -1.42
N THR A 106 10.93 -6.26 -1.55
CA THR A 106 11.24 -6.86 -2.85
C THR A 106 10.00 -6.95 -3.74
N SER A 107 8.83 -7.26 -3.19
CA SER A 107 7.54 -7.25 -3.90
C SER A 107 7.19 -5.85 -4.42
N LEU A 108 7.36 -4.81 -3.60
CA LEU A 108 7.13 -3.42 -3.99
C LEU A 108 8.03 -3.00 -5.16
N PHE A 109 9.34 -3.25 -5.05
CA PHE A 109 10.27 -2.89 -6.12
C PHE A 109 10.01 -3.67 -7.41
N LYS A 110 9.65 -4.95 -7.32
CA LYS A 110 9.25 -5.74 -8.50
C LYS A 110 7.97 -5.20 -9.14
N THR A 111 7.02 -4.71 -8.34
CA THR A 111 5.78 -4.11 -8.84
C THR A 111 6.03 -2.80 -9.59
N LEU A 112 6.88 -1.94 -9.05
CA LEU A 112 7.30 -0.70 -9.72
C LEU A 112 8.14 -0.98 -10.97
N ALA A 113 9.06 -1.95 -10.90
CA ALA A 113 9.90 -2.37 -12.02
C ALA A 113 9.05 -2.90 -13.18
N HIS A 114 8.06 -3.75 -12.89
CA HIS A 114 7.10 -4.26 -13.87
C HIS A 114 6.31 -3.11 -14.53
N LYS A 115 5.83 -2.14 -13.75
CA LYS A 115 5.09 -0.98 -14.26
C LYS A 115 5.91 -0.13 -15.22
N HIS A 116 7.17 0.16 -14.86
CA HIS A 116 8.07 1.00 -15.66
C HIS A 116 8.83 0.23 -16.75
N LYS A 117 8.64 -1.10 -16.84
CA LYS A 117 9.40 -2.00 -17.72
C LYS A 117 10.92 -1.87 -17.52
N THR A 118 11.35 -1.73 -16.28
CA THR A 118 12.77 -1.59 -15.90
C THR A 118 13.20 -2.71 -14.96
N HIS A 119 14.50 -2.77 -14.65
CA HIS A 119 15.01 -3.67 -13.62
C HIS A 119 14.74 -3.15 -12.19
N VAL A 120 14.66 -4.09 -11.24
CA VAL A 120 14.47 -3.82 -9.80
C VAL A 120 15.61 -2.94 -9.25
N THR A 121 16.83 -3.17 -9.71
CA THR A 121 18.02 -2.41 -9.31
C THR A 121 17.90 -0.94 -9.69
N THR A 122 17.38 -0.63 -10.88
CA THR A 122 17.14 0.74 -11.35
C THR A 122 16.14 1.47 -10.47
N ILE A 123 15.02 0.81 -10.13
CA ILE A 123 14.01 1.37 -9.23
C ILE A 123 14.57 1.58 -7.82
N ALA A 124 15.31 0.61 -7.29
CA ALA A 124 15.90 0.72 -5.97
C ALA A 124 16.89 1.88 -5.89
N LYS A 125 17.71 2.11 -6.92
CA LYS A 125 18.60 3.28 -7.03
C LYS A 125 17.81 4.59 -7.10
N ARG A 126 16.76 4.64 -7.92
CA ARG A 126 15.90 5.83 -8.08
C ARG A 126 15.25 6.28 -6.77
N LEU A 127 14.86 5.33 -5.91
CA LEU A 127 14.21 5.62 -4.63
C LEU A 127 15.21 5.85 -3.48
N LYS A 128 16.48 5.47 -3.66
CA LYS A 128 17.47 5.54 -2.58
C LYS A 128 17.84 6.99 -2.29
N THR A 129 17.72 7.38 -1.03
CA THR A 129 18.14 8.65 -0.45
C THR A 129 18.97 8.35 0.81
N ASP A 130 19.64 9.34 1.38
CA ASP A 130 20.49 9.17 2.58
C ASP A 130 19.70 8.62 3.79
N ASP A 131 18.41 8.98 3.89
CA ASP A 131 17.50 8.47 4.92
C ASP A 131 16.73 7.19 4.47
N GLY A 132 17.15 6.57 3.37
CA GLY A 132 16.64 5.29 2.85
C GLY A 132 15.67 5.42 1.67
N TYR A 133 14.61 4.59 1.70
CA TYR A 133 13.46 4.51 0.79
C TYR A 133 12.61 5.78 0.63
N VAL A 134 12.81 6.69 -0.34
CA VAL A 134 11.92 7.86 -0.52
C VAL A 134 11.45 8.04 -1.97
N HIS A 135 10.16 8.30 -2.14
CA HIS A 135 9.57 8.70 -3.42
C HIS A 135 9.13 10.16 -3.36
N THR A 136 9.67 10.98 -4.24
CA THR A 136 9.35 12.40 -4.32
C THR A 136 8.35 12.66 -5.44
N VAL A 137 7.24 13.33 -5.11
CA VAL A 137 6.19 13.74 -6.04
C VAL A 137 6.14 15.26 -6.05
N GLN A 138 6.31 15.85 -7.23
CA GLN A 138 6.14 17.28 -7.45
C GLN A 138 4.69 17.54 -7.88
N GLU A 139 3.94 18.32 -7.09
CA GLU A 139 2.56 18.70 -7.42
C GLU A 139 2.37 20.19 -7.18
N LYS A 140 2.07 20.96 -8.24
CA LYS A 140 1.76 22.41 -8.22
C LYS A 140 2.68 23.23 -7.30
N GLY A 141 4.00 23.07 -7.44
CA GLY A 141 5.01 23.83 -6.67
C GLY A 141 5.27 23.34 -5.24
N LYS A 142 4.61 22.26 -4.79
CA LYS A 142 4.86 21.62 -3.49
C LYS A 142 5.50 20.26 -3.68
N THR A 143 6.70 20.10 -3.14
CA THR A 143 7.40 18.81 -3.07
C THR A 143 6.79 17.97 -1.96
N ARG A 144 6.09 16.89 -2.32
CA ARG A 144 5.60 15.89 -1.35
C ARG A 144 6.51 14.68 -1.39
N THR A 145 7.06 14.31 -0.23
CA THR A 145 7.90 13.12 -0.10
C THR A 145 7.14 11.99 0.59
N ILE A 146 7.18 10.80 0.00
CA ILE A 146 6.57 9.59 0.54
C ILE A 146 7.70 8.63 0.89
N ARG A 147 7.89 8.45 2.18
CA ARG A 147 8.90 7.55 2.74
C ARG A 147 8.37 6.12 2.82
N LEU A 148 9.15 5.14 2.40
CA LEU A 148 8.85 3.72 2.65
C LEU A 148 8.89 3.43 4.15
N PHE A 149 7.92 2.65 4.63
CA PHE A 149 7.85 2.26 6.03
C PHE A 149 9.08 1.42 6.43
N ARG A 150 9.70 1.77 7.56
CA ARG A 150 10.81 1.02 8.14
C ARG A 150 10.39 0.51 9.51
N LEU A 151 10.74 -0.74 9.82
CA LEU A 151 10.50 -1.35 11.12
C LEU A 151 11.15 -0.57 12.29
N LYS A 152 12.23 0.17 12.03
CA LYS A 152 12.84 1.05 13.04
C LYS A 152 11.97 2.25 13.41
N ASP A 153 11.08 2.68 12.52
CA ASP A 153 10.14 3.78 12.77
C ASP A 153 8.92 3.31 13.58
N LEU A 154 8.82 2.01 13.90
CA LEU A 154 7.80 1.45 14.79
C LEU A 154 8.06 1.92 16.23
N LYS A 155 7.14 2.73 16.74
CA LYS A 155 7.10 3.17 18.13
C LYS A 155 6.40 2.11 18.97
N THR A 156 7.07 1.62 20.01
CA THR A 156 6.53 0.65 20.97
C THR A 156 5.71 1.30 22.08
N SER A 157 5.61 2.64 22.09
CA SER A 157 4.86 3.38 23.11
C SER A 157 3.36 3.07 23.01
N PRO A 158 2.66 2.86 24.14
CA PRO A 158 1.22 2.69 24.15
C PRO A 158 0.57 3.97 23.62
N SER A 159 0.04 3.90 22.41
CA SER A 159 -0.78 4.97 21.83
C SER A 159 -2.20 4.82 22.38
N PRO A 160 -2.90 5.91 22.74
CA PRO A 160 -4.27 5.85 23.23
C PRO A 160 -5.18 5.09 22.23
N TYR A 161 -6.03 4.24 22.81
CA TYR A 161 -6.49 2.93 22.32
C TYR A 161 -7.38 2.89 21.07
N GLN A 162 -7.77 4.01 20.45
CA GLN A 162 -8.99 4.01 19.61
C GLN A 162 -8.79 3.80 18.10
N SER A 163 -7.56 3.90 17.57
CA SER A 163 -7.30 3.84 16.12
C SER A 163 -6.34 2.72 15.65
N ILE A 164 -5.86 1.89 16.58
CA ILE A 164 -4.79 0.90 16.30
C ILE A 164 -5.35 -0.39 15.70
N ASP A 165 -6.55 -0.80 16.12
CA ASP A 165 -7.22 -2.04 15.66
C ASP A 165 -8.00 -1.87 14.36
N ILE A 166 -8.14 -0.63 13.85
CA ILE A 166 -8.77 -0.38 12.56
C ILE A 166 -7.66 -0.44 11.50
N PRO A 167 -7.56 -1.53 10.70
CA PRO A 167 -6.61 -1.53 9.61
C PRO A 167 -6.92 -0.34 8.70
N PRO A 168 -5.93 0.47 8.30
CA PRO A 168 -6.18 1.60 7.42
C PRO A 168 -6.87 1.08 6.16
N ASN A 169 -7.97 1.71 5.76
CA ASN A 169 -8.69 1.34 4.56
C ASN A 169 -7.81 1.66 3.34
N THR A 170 -6.92 0.73 2.98
CA THR A 170 -6.02 0.87 1.83
C THR A 170 -6.79 0.97 0.52
N PHE A 171 -8.02 0.43 0.46
CA PHE A 171 -8.93 0.59 -0.65
C PHE A 171 -9.37 2.05 -0.83
N ALA A 172 -9.57 2.81 0.24
CA ALA A 172 -9.85 4.25 0.14
C ALA A 172 -8.63 5.04 -0.35
N LEU A 173 -7.41 4.63 -0.01
CA LEU A 173 -6.17 5.26 -0.51
C LEU A 173 -5.90 4.95 -1.99
N THR A 174 -6.42 3.83 -2.50
CA THR A 174 -6.29 3.46 -3.92
C THR A 174 -7.47 3.88 -4.80
N LEU A 175 -8.62 4.29 -4.21
CA LEU A 175 -9.84 4.62 -4.97
C LEU A 175 -10.56 5.93 -4.62
N SER A 176 -10.22 6.64 -3.54
CA SER A 176 -11.14 7.65 -2.99
C SER A 176 -10.63 9.09 -3.14
N ARG A 177 -11.35 9.88 -3.95
CA ARG A 177 -11.26 11.36 -4.11
C ARG A 177 -10.01 11.96 -4.74
N SER A 178 -8.80 11.58 -4.32
CA SER A 178 -7.55 12.21 -4.79
C SER A 178 -7.32 11.98 -6.29
N GLU A 179 -7.58 10.77 -6.77
CA GLU A 179 -7.44 10.40 -8.18
C GLU A 179 -8.40 11.19 -9.08
N LEU A 180 -9.67 11.31 -8.67
CA LEU A 180 -10.68 12.06 -9.43
C LEU A 180 -10.29 13.54 -9.53
N ILE A 181 -9.86 14.15 -8.43
CA ILE A 181 -9.40 15.54 -8.41
C ILE A 181 -8.14 15.71 -9.27
N ARG A 182 -7.18 14.77 -9.21
CA ARG A 182 -5.97 14.81 -10.06
C ARG A 182 -6.29 14.67 -11.54
N ARG A 183 -7.26 13.83 -11.90
CA ARG A 183 -7.67 13.63 -13.30
C ARG A 183 -8.46 14.82 -13.84
N ILE A 184 -9.32 15.45 -13.03
CA ILE A 184 -9.97 16.72 -13.41
C ILE A 184 -8.90 17.81 -13.59
N ASN A 185 -7.94 17.90 -12.67
CA ASN A 185 -6.80 18.82 -12.76
C ASN A 185 -5.84 18.51 -13.93
N ALA A 186 -5.92 17.33 -14.54
CA ALA A 186 -5.10 16.99 -15.70
C ALA A 186 -5.60 17.66 -16.99
N GLU A 187 -6.76 18.32 -16.93
CA GLU A 187 -7.34 19.10 -18.03
C GLU A 187 -7.31 18.34 -19.37
N GLN A 188 -7.68 17.05 -19.32
CA GLN A 188 -7.67 16.20 -20.49
C GLN A 188 -8.89 15.29 -20.53
N CYS A 189 -9.54 15.22 -21.69
CA CYS A 189 -10.65 14.32 -21.95
C CYS A 189 -10.13 12.88 -22.06
N GLU A 190 -10.68 11.94 -21.30
CA GLU A 190 -10.26 10.53 -21.36
C GLU A 190 -10.80 9.79 -22.59
N TYR A 191 -11.64 10.45 -23.38
CA TYR A 191 -12.26 9.89 -24.58
C TYR A 191 -11.62 10.40 -25.87
N CYS A 192 -11.64 11.72 -26.09
CA CYS A 192 -11.10 12.36 -27.29
C CYS A 192 -9.68 12.91 -27.11
N GLU A 193 -9.09 12.76 -25.91
CA GLU A 193 -7.71 13.18 -25.58
C GLU A 193 -7.45 14.70 -25.69
N THR A 194 -8.46 15.50 -26.06
CA THR A 194 -8.44 16.97 -26.13
C THR A 194 -8.14 17.59 -24.77
N LYS A 195 -7.31 18.64 -24.79
CA LYS A 195 -6.93 19.45 -23.62
C LYS A 195 -7.65 20.81 -23.54
N GLU A 196 -8.51 21.07 -24.51
CA GLU A 196 -9.24 22.33 -24.62
C GLU A 196 -10.62 22.25 -23.98
N GLY A 197 -10.92 23.22 -23.12
CA GLY A 197 -12.24 23.49 -22.59
C GLY A 197 -12.51 22.97 -21.17
N PRO A 198 -13.70 23.25 -20.64
CA PRO A 198 -14.08 22.78 -19.31
C PRO A 198 -14.40 21.28 -19.32
N PHE A 199 -13.91 20.57 -18.30
CA PHE A 199 -14.09 19.12 -18.13
C PHE A 199 -15.19 18.81 -17.12
N GLN A 200 -15.98 17.78 -17.41
CA GLN A 200 -17.08 17.31 -16.58
C GLN A 200 -16.91 15.82 -16.26
N VAL A 201 -17.37 15.42 -15.07
CA VAL A 201 -17.31 14.04 -14.61
C VAL A 201 -18.60 13.32 -14.98
N HIS A 202 -18.51 12.37 -15.88
CA HIS A 202 -19.58 11.41 -16.13
C HIS A 202 -19.56 10.31 -15.06
N HIS A 203 -20.66 10.17 -14.31
CA HIS A 203 -20.81 9.15 -13.26
C HIS A 203 -21.88 8.13 -13.62
N ILE A 204 -21.56 6.85 -13.49
CA ILE A 204 -22.52 5.75 -13.62
C ILE A 204 -22.93 5.22 -12.25
N ARG A 205 -24.19 4.76 -12.15
CA ARG A 205 -24.77 4.28 -10.89
C ARG A 205 -24.14 2.95 -10.46
N LYS A 206 -24.11 1.95 -11.35
CA LYS A 206 -23.54 0.61 -11.06
C LYS A 206 -22.66 0.13 -12.22
N MET A 207 -21.57 -0.56 -11.90
CA MET A 207 -20.66 -1.14 -12.91
C MET A 207 -21.33 -2.20 -13.78
N LYS A 208 -22.36 -2.88 -13.26
CA LYS A 208 -23.15 -3.84 -14.02
C LYS A 208 -23.88 -3.20 -15.21
N ASP A 209 -24.18 -1.90 -15.14
CA ASP A 209 -24.93 -1.17 -16.16
C ASP A 209 -24.07 -0.94 -17.43
N VAL A 210 -22.74 -0.98 -17.29
CA VAL A 210 -21.77 -0.90 -18.41
C VAL A 210 -21.11 -2.23 -18.73
N ALA A 211 -21.33 -3.29 -17.93
CA ALA A 211 -20.59 -4.56 -18.02
C ALA A 211 -20.76 -5.30 -19.37
N ASN A 212 -21.91 -5.12 -20.03
CA ASN A 212 -22.20 -5.70 -21.35
C ASN A 212 -22.13 -4.66 -22.48
N GLY A 213 -21.58 -3.49 -22.19
CA GLY A 213 -21.54 -2.36 -23.12
C GLY A 213 -20.56 -2.57 -24.27
N LYS A 214 -21.04 -2.39 -25.52
CA LYS A 214 -20.20 -2.47 -26.73
C LYS A 214 -19.50 -1.14 -27.04
N GLU A 215 -20.01 -0.03 -26.50
CA GLU A 215 -19.49 1.30 -26.75
C GLU A 215 -18.11 1.51 -26.15
N LEU A 216 -17.29 2.34 -26.80
CA LEU A 216 -15.90 2.55 -26.41
C LEU A 216 -15.78 3.12 -24.99
N TRP A 217 -16.64 4.06 -24.61
CA TRP A 217 -16.62 4.64 -23.26
C TRP A 217 -16.97 3.60 -22.19
N GLN A 218 -17.88 2.66 -22.49
CA GLN A 218 -18.23 1.54 -21.61
C GLN A 218 -17.04 0.59 -21.46
N ARG A 219 -16.36 0.26 -22.56
CA ARG A 219 -15.14 -0.55 -22.55
C ARG A 219 -14.02 0.09 -21.74
N ILE A 220 -13.85 1.42 -21.82
CA ILE A 220 -12.89 2.17 -21.00
C ILE A 220 -13.25 2.04 -19.52
N MET A 221 -14.53 2.18 -19.15
CA MET A 221 -14.98 2.04 -17.76
C MET A 221 -14.84 0.61 -17.23
N ILE A 222 -15.16 -0.41 -18.04
CA ILE A 222 -15.00 -1.83 -17.70
C ILE A 222 -13.52 -2.17 -17.50
N ALA A 223 -12.66 -1.82 -18.46
CA ALA A 223 -11.22 -2.11 -18.41
C ALA A 223 -10.57 -1.46 -17.18
N ARG A 224 -11.05 -0.26 -16.81
CA ARG A 224 -10.55 0.47 -15.63
C ARG A 224 -11.25 0.09 -14.33
N ARG A 225 -12.38 -0.64 -14.39
CA ARG A 225 -13.31 -0.92 -13.27
C ARG A 225 -13.67 0.34 -12.47
N ARG A 226 -13.96 1.46 -13.16
CA ARG A 226 -14.25 2.77 -12.53
C ARG A 226 -15.65 3.25 -12.91
N LYS A 227 -16.33 3.86 -11.93
CA LYS A 227 -17.66 4.49 -12.11
C LYS A 227 -17.60 5.93 -12.63
N THR A 228 -16.42 6.48 -12.83
CA THR A 228 -16.21 7.89 -13.21
C THR A 228 -15.33 7.99 -14.46
N LEU A 229 -15.77 8.81 -15.40
CA LEU A 229 -15.09 9.11 -16.66
C LEU A 229 -15.03 10.64 -16.83
N ILE A 230 -13.88 11.19 -17.21
CA ILE A 230 -13.72 12.64 -17.40
C ILE A 230 -13.81 12.97 -18.88
N LEU A 231 -14.73 13.86 -19.22
CA LEU A 231 -15.05 14.21 -20.61
C LEU A 231 -15.04 15.73 -20.77
N CYS A 232 -14.66 16.21 -21.95
CA CYS A 232 -14.96 17.58 -22.35
C CYS A 232 -16.49 17.74 -22.52
N VAL A 233 -17.00 18.97 -22.46
CA VAL A 233 -18.44 19.26 -22.62
C VAL A 233 -19.03 18.61 -23.88
N GLY A 234 -18.32 18.69 -25.02
CA GLY A 234 -18.80 18.12 -26.28
C GLY A 234 -18.95 16.59 -26.24
N CYS A 235 -18.00 15.87 -25.62
CA CYS A 235 -18.13 14.43 -25.43
C CYS A 235 -19.20 14.08 -24.39
N HIS A 236 -19.33 14.89 -23.34
CA HIS A 236 -20.32 14.65 -22.29
C HIS A 236 -21.75 14.79 -22.83
N GLN A 237 -22.03 15.83 -23.62
CA GLN A 237 -23.33 16.03 -24.28
C GLN A 237 -23.65 14.91 -25.28
N ARG A 238 -22.68 14.53 -26.13
CA ARG A 238 -22.86 13.43 -27.10
C ARG A 238 -23.10 12.08 -26.41
N LEU A 239 -22.51 11.87 -25.24
CA LEU A 239 -22.73 10.66 -24.44
C LEU A 239 -24.16 10.62 -23.89
N HIS A 240 -24.68 11.74 -23.36
CA HIS A 240 -26.08 11.81 -22.92
C HIS A 240 -27.08 11.70 -24.08
N ALA A 241 -26.72 12.21 -25.25
CA ALA A 241 -27.51 12.09 -26.47
C ALA A 241 -27.43 10.70 -27.14
N GLY A 242 -26.56 9.79 -26.65
CA GLY A 242 -26.35 8.47 -27.25
C GLY A 242 -25.67 8.49 -28.62
N THR A 243 -25.12 9.63 -29.05
CA THR A 243 -24.53 9.85 -30.38
C THR A 243 -23.00 9.92 -30.35
N LEU A 244 -22.37 9.37 -29.30
CA LEU A 244 -20.92 9.47 -29.13
C LEU A 244 -20.19 8.62 -30.18
N PRO A 245 -19.40 9.23 -31.10
CA PRO A 245 -18.79 8.50 -32.21
C PRO A 245 -17.65 7.60 -31.72
N GLY A 246 -17.50 6.40 -32.30
CA GLY A 246 -16.42 5.47 -31.96
C GLY A 246 -15.02 6.00 -32.31
N ARG A 247 -13.95 5.39 -31.74
CA ARG A 247 -12.54 5.86 -31.87
C ARG A 247 -12.07 6.04 -33.32
N SER A 248 -12.66 5.32 -34.27
CA SER A 248 -12.34 5.42 -35.70
C SER A 248 -12.71 6.77 -36.33
N GLN A 249 -13.61 7.54 -35.71
CA GLN A 249 -14.12 8.81 -36.24
C GLN A 249 -13.57 10.04 -35.52
N LEU A 250 -12.72 9.87 -34.49
CA LEU A 250 -12.16 10.96 -33.67
C LEU A 250 -10.76 11.42 -34.12
N LYS A 251 -10.16 10.75 -35.11
CA LYS A 251 -8.90 11.17 -35.74
C LYS A 251 -9.20 11.97 -37.02
N ARG A 252 -9.51 13.25 -36.86
CA ARG A 252 -9.29 14.28 -37.88
C ARG A 252 -8.92 15.57 -37.17
#